data_AF-A0A2D6FN66-F1
#
_entry.id   AF-A0A2D6FN66-F1
#
_cell.length_a   1.000
_cell.length_b   1.000
_cell.length_c   1.000
_cell.angle_alpha   90.00
_cell.angle_beta   90.00
_cell.angle_gamma   90.00
#
_symmetry.space_group_name_H-M   'P 1'
#
loop_
_entity.id
_entity.type
_entity.pdbx_description
1 polymer ?
#
loop_
_entity_poly.entity_id
_entity_poly.type
_entity_poly.pdbx_seq_one_letter_code
_entity_poly.pdbx_strand_id
1 'polypeptide(L)'
;MTHFARLDENNIVLSTHTVSDETPTSNGRLGDNPMHVDGETFCLEFYGIDRGLSGTFKETSKKALFRKQYAGRGMIYNEDKDKFLEAKPFPSWALDVNDDWRAPVSDPTILTYPWLDENGVKQEDALYYMAWDEVNQRWGARSYPGPVKSWEGASDPHAELRTWIWNTDTSQWDDDGKRYKLVDEDRDLWEEIV
;
A
#
# COMPACT_ATOMS: atom_id res chain seq x y z
N MET A 1 -10.91 -5.81 -21.90
CA MET A 1 -9.85 -4.79 -22.05
C MET A 1 -8.59 -5.38 -21.45
N THR A 2 -7.51 -5.38 -22.22
CA THR A 2 -6.19 -5.87 -21.80
C THR A 2 -5.38 -4.71 -21.22
N HIS A 3 -4.62 -4.97 -20.16
CA HIS A 3 -3.85 -3.94 -19.45
C HIS A 3 -2.35 -4.22 -19.54
N PHE A 4 -1.56 -3.18 -19.77
CA PHE A 4 -0.09 -3.27 -19.87
C PHE A 4 0.56 -2.26 -18.93
N ALA A 5 1.55 -2.71 -18.18
CA ALA A 5 2.45 -1.87 -17.40
C ALA A 5 3.60 -1.40 -18.30
N ARG A 6 3.84 -0.09 -18.34
CA ARG A 6 5.05 0.50 -18.92
C ARG A 6 6.13 0.56 -17.86
N LEU A 7 7.31 0.03 -18.16
CA LEU A 7 8.45 -0.05 -17.24
C LEU A 7 9.58 0.89 -17.69
N ASP A 8 10.37 1.35 -16.72
CA ASP A 8 11.66 2.00 -16.98
C ASP A 8 12.81 0.98 -17.11
N GLU A 9 14.05 1.49 -17.23
CA GLU A 9 15.26 0.68 -17.33
C GLU A 9 15.59 -0.15 -16.08
N ASN A 10 14.96 0.16 -14.94
CA ASN A 10 15.11 -0.55 -13.67
C ASN A 10 13.90 -1.44 -13.37
N ASN A 11 13.06 -1.71 -14.37
CA ASN A 11 11.83 -2.48 -14.25
C ASN A 11 10.79 -1.89 -13.27
N ILE A 12 10.82 -0.57 -13.06
CA ILE A 12 9.81 0.14 -12.26
C ILE A 12 8.63 0.53 -13.14
N VAL A 13 7.42 0.26 -12.65
CA VAL A 13 6.17 0.60 -13.33
C VAL A 13 5.97 2.12 -13.32
N LEU A 14 5.99 2.72 -14.52
CA LEU A 14 5.74 4.14 -14.74
C LEU A 14 4.25 4.44 -14.85
N SER A 15 3.52 3.60 -15.58
CA SER A 15 2.09 3.79 -15.89
C SER A 15 1.45 2.48 -16.35
N THR A 16 0.12 2.41 -16.27
CA THR A 16 -0.65 1.33 -16.90
C THR A 16 -1.46 1.86 -18.08
N HIS A 17 -1.48 1.08 -19.16
CA HIS A 17 -2.18 1.39 -20.41
C HIS A 17 -3.24 0.33 -20.67
N THR A 18 -4.34 0.75 -21.30
CA THR A 18 -5.45 -0.14 -21.61
C THR A 18 -5.61 -0.22 -23.11
N VAL A 19 -5.66 -1.45 -23.62
CA VAL A 19 -5.84 -1.78 -25.03
C VAL A 19 -7.12 -2.60 -25.18
N SER A 20 -7.78 -2.47 -26.33
CA SER A 20 -8.95 -3.28 -26.65
C SER A 20 -8.57 -4.76 -26.77
N ASP A 21 -9.42 -5.65 -26.27
CA ASP A 21 -9.23 -7.10 -26.44
C ASP A 21 -9.29 -7.49 -27.92
N GLU A 22 -10.04 -6.72 -28.71
CA GLU A 22 -10.26 -6.93 -30.13
C GLU A 22 -9.07 -6.50 -31.01
N THR A 23 -8.02 -5.91 -30.42
CA THR A 23 -6.82 -5.53 -31.16
C THR A 23 -6.20 -6.77 -31.82
N PRO A 24 -6.07 -6.80 -33.16
CA PRO A 24 -5.49 -7.94 -33.85
C PRO A 24 -3.97 -7.95 -33.69
N THR A 25 -3.42 -9.13 -33.45
CA THR A 25 -1.99 -9.42 -33.42
C THR A 25 -1.67 -10.56 -34.38
N SER A 26 -0.39 -10.87 -34.60
CA SER A 26 0.00 -12.04 -35.40
C SER A 26 -0.55 -13.36 -34.84
N ASN A 27 -0.79 -13.44 -33.52
CA ASN A 27 -1.32 -14.64 -32.86
C ASN A 27 -2.83 -14.59 -32.58
N GLY A 28 -3.57 -13.66 -33.19
CA GLY A 28 -5.01 -13.50 -33.01
C GLY A 28 -5.36 -12.27 -32.17
N ARG A 29 -6.54 -12.26 -31.55
CA ARG A 29 -6.97 -11.11 -30.73
C ARG A 29 -6.17 -11.05 -29.45
N LEU A 30 -5.87 -9.83 -29.00
CA LEU A 30 -5.06 -9.61 -27.83
C LEU A 30 -5.68 -10.20 -26.55
N GLY A 31 -7.00 -10.10 -26.40
CA GLY A 31 -7.71 -10.64 -25.23
C GLY A 31 -7.70 -12.17 -25.12
N ASP A 32 -7.45 -12.87 -26.23
CA ASP A 32 -7.39 -14.34 -26.29
C ASP A 32 -5.97 -14.88 -26.06
N ASN A 33 -4.96 -14.00 -26.01
CA ASN A 33 -3.54 -14.36 -25.96
C ASN A 33 -2.79 -13.60 -24.84
N PRO A 34 -3.13 -13.85 -23.56
CA PRO A 34 -2.48 -13.17 -22.44
C PRO A 34 -0.99 -13.50 -22.37
N MET A 35 -0.20 -12.53 -21.90
CA MET A 35 1.25 -12.57 -21.74
C MET A 35 2.04 -12.74 -23.05
N HIS A 36 1.38 -12.60 -24.20
CA HIS A 36 2.05 -12.78 -25.48
C HIS A 36 2.89 -11.56 -25.86
N VAL A 37 4.09 -11.80 -26.42
CA VAL A 37 5.04 -10.73 -26.81
C VAL A 37 4.44 -9.77 -27.83
N ASP A 38 3.57 -10.23 -28.72
CA ASP A 38 2.86 -9.38 -29.69
C ASP A 38 2.11 -8.22 -29.03
N GLY A 39 1.53 -8.43 -27.84
CA GLY A 39 0.86 -7.37 -27.08
C GLY A 39 1.83 -6.33 -26.54
N GLU A 40 2.98 -6.80 -26.05
CA GLU A 40 4.07 -5.97 -25.55
C GLU A 40 4.67 -5.12 -26.69
N THR A 41 4.90 -5.74 -27.86
CA THR A 41 5.33 -5.07 -29.10
C THR A 41 4.31 -4.06 -29.60
N PHE A 42 3.02 -4.43 -29.65
CA PHE A 42 1.96 -3.51 -30.05
C PHE A 42 1.95 -2.24 -29.18
N CYS A 43 2.09 -2.40 -27.85
CA CYS A 43 2.13 -1.25 -26.95
C CYS A 43 3.36 -0.38 -27.19
N LEU A 44 4.53 -0.98 -27.42
CA LEU A 44 5.75 -0.25 -27.72
C LEU A 44 5.63 0.54 -29.01
N GLU A 45 5.08 -0.05 -30.08
CA GLU A 45 4.89 0.63 -31.36
C GLU A 45 3.84 1.73 -31.24
N PHE A 46 2.66 1.41 -30.71
CA PHE A 46 1.54 2.34 -30.62
C PHE A 46 1.84 3.53 -29.69
N TYR A 47 2.39 3.28 -28.50
CA TYR A 47 2.67 4.35 -27.54
C TYR A 47 4.05 4.97 -27.71
N GLY A 48 5.04 4.22 -28.18
CA GLY A 48 6.39 4.72 -28.37
C GLY A 48 6.53 5.62 -29.58
N ILE A 49 5.86 5.27 -30.70
CA ILE A 49 5.89 6.10 -31.91
C ILE A 49 4.91 7.27 -31.77
N ASP A 50 3.64 7.02 -31.43
CA ASP A 50 2.61 8.07 -31.51
C ASP A 50 2.64 9.05 -30.33
N ARG A 51 3.24 8.67 -29.19
CA ARG A 51 3.27 9.49 -27.97
C ARG A 51 4.65 9.77 -27.42
N GLY A 52 5.71 9.30 -28.08
CA GLY A 52 7.09 9.48 -27.63
C GLY A 52 7.39 8.82 -26.28
N LEU A 53 6.67 7.77 -25.91
CA LEU A 53 6.87 7.05 -24.66
C LEU A 53 7.94 5.95 -24.83
N SER A 54 9.07 6.08 -24.13
CA SER A 54 10.06 5.01 -24.03
C SER A 54 9.72 4.00 -22.94
N GLY A 55 10.37 2.84 -22.96
CA GLY A 55 10.26 1.80 -21.94
C GLY A 55 9.93 0.43 -22.52
N THR A 56 9.84 -0.57 -21.65
CA THR A 56 9.32 -1.90 -21.99
C THR A 56 7.87 -2.01 -21.51
N PHE A 57 7.08 -2.89 -22.13
CA PHE A 57 5.70 -3.13 -21.73
C PHE A 57 5.53 -4.58 -21.27
N LYS A 58 4.81 -4.78 -20.18
CA LYS A 58 4.42 -6.09 -19.67
C LYS A 58 2.93 -6.09 -19.39
N GLU A 59 2.19 -7.01 -20.01
CA GLU A 59 0.79 -7.24 -19.68
C GLU A 59 0.60 -7.51 -18.17
N THR A 60 -0.50 -7.01 -17.61
CA THR A 60 -0.87 -7.09 -16.20
C THR A 60 -2.33 -7.51 -16.03
N SER A 61 -2.63 -8.28 -14.97
CA SER A 61 -3.95 -8.86 -14.74
C SER A 61 -4.67 -8.18 -13.57
N LYS A 62 -5.82 -7.54 -13.85
CA LYS A 62 -6.70 -7.00 -12.78
C LYS A 62 -7.24 -8.06 -11.83
N LYS A 63 -7.33 -9.31 -12.29
CA LYS A 63 -7.84 -10.46 -11.53
C LYS A 63 -6.73 -11.34 -11.00
N ALA A 64 -5.47 -10.89 -11.04
CA ALA A 64 -4.32 -11.67 -10.58
C ALA A 64 -4.19 -13.06 -11.25
N LEU A 65 -4.65 -13.20 -12.50
CA LEU A 65 -4.64 -14.50 -13.22
C LEU A 65 -3.22 -14.93 -13.63
N PHE A 66 -2.32 -13.96 -13.79
CA PHE A 66 -0.92 -14.15 -14.14
C PHE A 66 -0.09 -12.99 -13.60
N ARG A 67 1.24 -13.15 -13.57
CA ARG A 67 2.21 -12.17 -13.06
C ARG A 67 1.88 -11.67 -11.64
N LYS A 68 1.27 -12.56 -10.85
CA LYS A 68 0.82 -12.41 -9.45
C LYS A 68 -0.29 -11.38 -9.20
N GLN A 69 -0.16 -10.14 -9.68
CA GLN A 69 -1.06 -9.06 -9.31
C GLN A 69 -1.10 -7.94 -10.36
N TYR A 70 -2.05 -7.02 -10.20
CA TYR A 70 -2.13 -5.87 -11.08
C TYR A 70 -0.99 -4.89 -10.79
N ALA A 71 -0.21 -4.55 -11.82
CA ALA A 71 0.82 -3.53 -11.74
C ALA A 71 0.26 -2.14 -11.40
N GLY A 72 0.77 -1.55 -10.32
CA GLY A 72 0.57 -0.16 -9.92
C GLY A 72 1.84 0.66 -10.15
N ARG A 73 1.70 1.99 -10.27
CA ARG A 73 2.85 2.88 -10.42
C ARG A 73 3.80 2.74 -9.22
N GLY A 74 5.11 2.61 -9.49
CA GLY A 74 6.15 2.41 -8.47
C GLY A 74 6.40 0.95 -8.10
N MET A 75 5.57 0.01 -8.54
CA MET A 75 5.85 -1.42 -8.40
C MET A 75 7.05 -1.84 -9.25
N ILE A 76 7.64 -2.99 -8.90
CA ILE A 76 8.81 -3.56 -9.58
C ILE A 76 8.37 -4.80 -10.33
N TYR A 77 8.70 -4.90 -11.62
CA TYR A 77 8.61 -6.15 -12.35
C TYR A 77 9.86 -6.99 -12.11
N ASN A 78 9.68 -8.17 -11.53
CA ASN A 78 10.76 -9.13 -11.33
C ASN A 78 10.78 -10.09 -12.53
N GLU A 79 11.81 -9.96 -13.37
CA GLU A 79 11.95 -10.75 -14.60
C GLU A 79 12.16 -12.24 -14.32
N ASP A 80 12.99 -12.59 -13.34
CA ASP A 80 13.29 -13.99 -13.00
C ASP A 80 12.05 -14.77 -12.54
N LYS A 81 11.12 -14.09 -11.88
CA LYS A 81 9.87 -14.66 -11.37
C LYS A 81 8.69 -14.46 -12.30
N ASP A 82 8.82 -13.61 -13.32
CA ASP A 82 7.74 -13.08 -14.15
C ASP A 82 6.55 -12.58 -13.30
N LYS A 83 6.82 -11.64 -12.38
CA LYS A 83 5.81 -11.12 -11.42
C LYS A 83 5.94 -9.62 -11.19
N PHE A 84 4.81 -8.96 -10.94
CA PHE A 84 4.81 -7.63 -10.33
C PHE A 84 4.87 -7.73 -8.81
N LEU A 85 5.83 -7.05 -8.22
CA LEU A 85 6.05 -6.95 -6.79
C LEU A 85 5.81 -5.52 -6.33
N GLU A 86 5.28 -5.35 -5.12
CA GLU A 86 5.16 -4.02 -4.53
C GLU A 86 6.54 -3.40 -4.33
N ALA A 87 6.61 -2.07 -4.29
CA ALA A 87 7.83 -1.39 -3.89
C ALA A 87 8.19 -1.81 -2.46
N LYS A 88 9.47 -2.02 -2.18
CA LYS A 88 9.93 -2.38 -0.84
C LYS A 88 9.53 -1.29 0.16
N PRO A 89 8.65 -1.56 1.15
CA PRO A 89 8.15 -0.51 2.04
C PRO A 89 9.24 0.08 2.92
N PHE A 90 10.08 -0.78 3.50
CA PHE A 90 11.20 -0.39 4.35
C PHE A 90 12.42 -1.28 4.12
N PRO A 91 13.65 -0.77 4.32
CA PRO A 91 14.89 -1.52 4.13
C PRO A 91 14.95 -2.85 4.88
N SER A 92 14.39 -2.96 6.09
CA SER A 92 14.41 -4.20 6.87
C SER A 92 13.43 -5.27 6.43
N TRP A 93 12.43 -4.92 5.61
CA TRP A 93 11.43 -5.88 5.19
C TRP A 93 12.03 -6.89 4.20
N ALA A 94 11.50 -8.11 4.21
CA ALA A 94 11.90 -9.18 3.32
C ALA A 94 10.68 -9.80 2.64
N LEU A 95 10.87 -10.35 1.44
CA LEU A 95 9.80 -11.09 0.76
C LEU A 95 9.57 -12.42 1.47
N ASP A 96 8.31 -12.77 1.72
CA ASP A 96 7.91 -14.09 2.16
C ASP A 96 7.81 -15.09 0.99
N VAL A 97 7.34 -16.31 1.28
CA VAL A 97 7.19 -17.39 0.28
C VAL A 97 6.19 -17.06 -0.84
N ASN A 98 5.28 -16.10 -0.61
CA ASN A 98 4.29 -15.64 -1.59
C ASN A 98 4.78 -14.39 -2.35
N ASP A 99 6.03 -13.98 -2.13
CA ASP A 99 6.63 -12.75 -2.63
C ASP A 99 5.92 -11.50 -2.11
N ASP A 100 5.38 -11.52 -0.89
CA ASP A 100 4.83 -10.34 -0.20
C ASP A 100 5.85 -9.79 0.79
N TRP A 101 5.98 -8.46 0.87
CA TRP A 101 6.89 -7.84 1.83
C TRP A 101 6.37 -8.04 3.26
N ARG A 102 7.25 -8.52 4.14
CA ARG A 102 6.99 -8.70 5.57
C ARG A 102 8.03 -7.95 6.39
N ALA A 103 7.54 -7.29 7.43
CA ALA A 103 8.39 -6.80 8.51
C ALA A 103 9.10 -7.98 9.20
N PRO A 104 10.30 -7.77 9.77
CA PRO A 104 10.99 -8.80 10.55
C PRO A 104 10.27 -9.17 11.84
N VAL A 105 9.35 -8.30 12.31
CA VAL A 105 8.48 -8.54 13.46
C VAL A 105 7.05 -8.75 12.96
N SER A 106 6.38 -9.79 13.47
CA SER A 106 5.02 -10.15 13.09
C SER A 106 4.03 -8.99 13.28
N ASP A 107 3.09 -8.88 12.35
CA ASP A 107 2.04 -7.86 12.34
C ASP A 107 1.23 -7.87 13.66
N PRO A 108 0.79 -6.70 14.15
CA PRO A 108 -0.12 -6.63 15.28
C PRO A 108 -1.44 -7.34 14.99
N THR A 109 -1.93 -8.12 15.95
CA THR A 109 -3.20 -8.86 15.81
C THR A 109 -4.39 -8.10 16.39
N ILE A 110 -4.13 -7.09 17.22
CA ILE A 110 -5.17 -6.22 17.81
C ILE A 110 -5.22 -4.93 17.00
N LEU A 111 -6.27 -4.78 16.21
CA LEU A 111 -6.43 -3.65 15.29
C LEU A 111 -7.33 -2.54 15.84
N THR A 112 -8.08 -2.83 16.90
CA THR A 112 -9.07 -1.92 17.47
C THR A 112 -8.89 -1.75 18.97
N TYR A 113 -9.43 -0.64 19.49
CA TYR A 113 -9.57 -0.35 20.91
C TYR A 113 -10.99 0.11 21.22
N PRO A 114 -11.50 -0.14 22.44
CA PRO A 114 -12.79 0.38 22.85
C PRO A 114 -12.70 1.89 23.00
N TRP A 115 -13.49 2.64 22.23
CA TRP A 115 -13.68 4.05 22.47
C TRP A 115 -14.64 4.24 23.64
N LEU A 116 -14.18 4.94 24.67
CA LEU A 116 -14.96 5.25 25.88
C LEU A 116 -15.30 6.74 25.88
N ASP A 117 -16.52 7.07 26.29
CA ASP A 117 -16.89 8.47 26.56
C ASP A 117 -16.26 9.00 27.86
N GLU A 118 -16.54 10.27 28.18
CA GLU A 118 -16.06 10.94 29.40
C GLU A 118 -16.46 10.24 30.71
N ASN A 119 -17.50 9.39 30.68
CA ASN A 119 -17.98 8.62 31.81
C ASN A 119 -17.43 7.18 31.82
N GLY A 120 -16.53 6.84 30.91
CA GLY A 120 -15.93 5.51 30.79
C GLY A 120 -16.86 4.47 30.15
N VAL A 121 -17.95 4.90 29.50
CA VAL A 121 -18.89 3.99 28.83
C VAL A 121 -18.41 3.74 27.42
N LYS A 122 -18.28 2.45 27.04
CA LYS A 122 -17.94 2.07 25.67
C LYS A 122 -19.05 2.48 24.71
N GLN A 123 -18.66 3.19 23.66
CA GLN A 123 -19.56 3.63 22.61
C GLN A 123 -19.40 2.74 21.36
N GLU A 124 -18.16 2.60 20.87
CA GLU A 124 -17.84 1.71 19.74
C GLU A 124 -16.37 1.24 19.79
N ASP A 125 -15.96 0.42 18.82
CA ASP A 125 -14.55 0.05 18.64
C ASP A 125 -13.93 0.95 17.57
N ALA A 126 -12.83 1.63 17.91
CA ALA A 126 -12.07 2.48 17.01
C ALA A 126 -10.79 1.78 16.53
N LEU A 127 -10.27 2.16 15.38
CA LEU A 127 -9.06 1.57 14.80
C LEU A 127 -7.79 2.22 15.35
N TYR A 128 -6.80 1.40 15.67
CA TYR A 128 -5.44 1.87 15.86
C TYR A 128 -4.86 2.36 14.52
N TYR A 129 -4.22 3.53 14.53
CA TYR A 129 -3.42 3.98 13.41
C TYR A 129 -2.01 3.42 13.54
N MET A 130 -1.78 2.23 12.96
CA MET A 130 -0.53 1.50 13.08
C MET A 130 0.51 1.93 12.04
N ALA A 131 1.77 1.92 12.43
CA ALA A 131 2.90 2.18 11.54
C ALA A 131 4.14 1.37 11.97
N TRP A 132 4.97 1.02 10.99
CA TRP A 132 6.26 0.39 11.24
C TRP A 132 7.31 1.46 11.58
N ASP A 133 7.96 1.31 12.72
CA ASP A 133 9.11 2.13 13.14
C ASP A 133 10.39 1.45 12.64
N GLU A 134 10.88 1.90 11.48
CA GLU A 134 12.07 1.33 10.85
C GLU A 134 13.35 1.56 11.67
N VAL A 135 13.45 2.64 12.45
CA VAL A 135 14.65 2.91 13.24
C VAL A 135 14.75 1.92 14.39
N ASN A 136 13.62 1.61 15.02
CA ASN A 136 13.56 0.74 16.18
C ASN A 136 13.11 -0.69 15.88
N GLN A 137 12.80 -0.99 14.62
CA GLN A 137 12.37 -2.30 14.13
C GLN A 137 11.19 -2.88 14.92
N ARG A 138 10.15 -2.07 15.12
CA ARG A 138 8.95 -2.46 15.88
C ARG A 138 7.69 -1.81 15.33
N TRP A 139 6.54 -2.37 15.68
CA TRP A 139 5.25 -1.75 15.38
C TRP A 139 4.89 -0.71 16.45
N GLY A 140 4.48 0.47 15.99
CA GLY A 140 3.86 1.51 16.81
C GLY A 140 2.43 1.75 16.37
N ALA A 141 1.61 2.30 17.26
CA ALA A 141 0.26 2.75 16.93
C ALA A 141 -0.09 4.05 17.60
N ARG A 142 -1.09 4.74 17.04
CA ARG A 142 -1.76 5.90 17.65
C ARG A 142 -3.23 5.59 17.88
N SER A 143 -3.78 6.07 18.98
CA SER A 143 -5.21 6.05 19.28
C SER A 143 -5.72 7.45 19.57
N TYR A 144 -6.92 7.74 19.10
CA TYR A 144 -7.62 9.00 19.35
C TYR A 144 -8.64 8.85 20.48
N PRO A 145 -8.90 9.91 21.25
CA PRO A 145 -9.88 9.90 22.34
C PRO A 145 -11.33 10.06 21.86
N GLY A 146 -11.57 10.03 20.55
CA GLY A 146 -12.85 10.10 19.87
C GLY A 146 -12.85 9.13 18.68
N PRO A 147 -14.02 8.72 18.17
CA PRO A 147 -14.06 7.99 16.93
C PRO A 147 -13.57 8.92 15.82
N VAL A 148 -12.53 8.51 15.10
CA VAL A 148 -12.15 9.19 13.86
C VAL A 148 -13.27 8.90 12.87
N LYS A 149 -14.30 9.75 12.84
CA LYS A 149 -15.30 9.70 11.78
C LYS A 149 -14.58 10.09 10.50
N SER A 150 -14.17 9.08 9.75
CA SER A 150 -13.59 9.26 8.43
C SER A 150 -14.52 10.16 7.62
N TRP A 151 -14.01 11.35 7.27
CA TRP A 151 -14.54 12.30 6.28
C TRP A 151 -15.36 13.52 6.76
N GLU A 152 -15.86 13.60 7.99
CA GLU A 152 -16.45 14.84 8.51
C GLU A 152 -15.66 15.30 9.74
N GLY A 153 -14.90 16.37 9.54
CA GLY A 153 -13.98 16.95 10.52
C GLY A 153 -14.59 17.03 11.91
N ALA A 154 -13.93 16.37 12.84
CA ALA A 154 -13.98 16.67 14.26
C ALA A 154 -12.70 16.10 14.88
N SER A 155 -11.57 16.78 14.67
CA SER A 155 -10.67 16.92 15.81
C SER A 155 -11.48 17.69 16.84
N ASP A 156 -11.89 17.04 17.92
CA ASP A 156 -12.04 17.82 19.13
C ASP A 156 -10.65 18.44 19.38
N PRO A 157 -10.49 19.78 19.42
CA PRO A 157 -9.22 20.43 19.72
C PRO A 157 -8.70 20.09 21.14
N HIS A 158 -9.48 19.35 21.94
CA HIS A 158 -9.09 18.76 23.21
C HIS A 158 -8.63 17.30 23.13
N ALA A 159 -8.56 16.72 21.93
CA ALA A 159 -8.17 15.32 21.76
C ALA A 159 -6.69 15.09 22.08
N GLU A 160 -6.41 14.35 23.17
CA GLU A 160 -5.09 13.78 23.46
C GLU A 160 -4.88 12.49 22.67
N LEU A 161 -3.94 12.52 21.73
CA LEU A 161 -3.46 11.34 21.01
C LEU A 161 -2.55 10.53 21.93
N ARG A 162 -2.80 9.22 22.01
CA ARG A 162 -1.93 8.27 22.73
C ARG A 162 -1.14 7.44 21.74
N THR A 163 0.09 7.11 22.11
CA THR A 163 0.95 6.20 21.37
C THR A 163 1.13 4.88 22.08
N TRP A 164 1.39 3.84 21.29
CA TRP A 164 1.45 2.46 21.73
C TRP A 164 2.59 1.75 21.01
N ILE A 165 3.18 0.77 21.69
CA ILE A 165 4.21 -0.12 21.13
C ILE A 165 3.67 -1.54 21.15
N TRP A 166 3.79 -2.25 20.03
CA TRP A 166 3.36 -3.64 19.97
C TRP A 166 4.36 -4.53 20.70
N ASN A 167 3.88 -5.25 21.70
CA ASN A 167 4.65 -6.23 22.43
C ASN A 167 4.35 -7.63 21.87
N THR A 168 5.34 -8.20 21.21
CA THR A 168 5.24 -9.52 20.58
C THR A 168 5.16 -10.66 21.58
N ASP A 169 5.75 -10.50 22.77
CA ASP A 169 5.79 -11.54 23.79
C ASP A 169 4.43 -11.71 24.45
N THR A 170 3.70 -10.62 24.65
CA THR A 170 2.36 -10.62 25.23
C THR A 170 1.26 -10.59 24.16
N SER A 171 1.59 -10.29 22.92
CA SER A 171 0.63 -10.02 21.84
C SER A 171 -0.38 -8.94 22.24
N GLN A 172 0.12 -7.85 22.83
CA GLN A 172 -0.66 -6.70 23.30
C GLN A 172 0.01 -5.38 22.89
N TRP A 173 -0.79 -4.31 22.88
CA TRP A 173 -0.27 -2.94 22.81
C TRP A 173 0.10 -2.44 24.20
N ASP A 174 1.37 -2.10 24.38
CA ASP A 174 1.86 -1.43 25.59
C ASP A 174 1.78 0.09 25.39
N ASP A 175 1.19 0.78 26.36
CA ASP A 175 1.17 2.25 26.41
C ASP A 175 2.60 2.75 26.65
N ASP A 176 3.13 3.56 25.74
CA ASP A 176 4.49 4.11 25.87
C ASP A 176 4.55 5.35 26.77
N GLY A 177 3.41 5.74 27.34
CA GLY A 177 3.26 6.87 28.24
C GLY A 177 3.19 8.22 27.52
N LYS A 178 3.44 8.27 26.21
CA LYS A 178 3.49 9.53 25.49
C LYS A 178 2.11 10.00 25.07
N ARG A 179 1.91 11.30 25.15
CA ARG A 179 0.66 11.97 24.79
C ARG A 179 0.95 13.16 23.92
N TYR A 180 0.08 13.40 22.94
CA TYR A 180 0.19 14.54 22.06
C TYR A 180 -1.12 15.31 22.01
N LYS A 181 -1.02 16.63 21.87
CA LYS A 181 -2.17 17.50 21.64
C LYS A 181 -2.05 18.19 20.29
N LEU A 182 -3.16 18.29 19.58
CA LEU A 182 -3.23 19.04 18.33
C LEU A 182 -3.08 20.54 18.63
N VAL A 183 -2.11 21.19 17.98
CA VAL A 183 -1.82 22.61 18.14
C VAL A 183 -2.13 23.43 16.89
N ASP A 184 -2.26 22.79 15.73
CA ASP A 184 -2.64 23.41 14.46
C ASP A 184 -3.44 22.39 13.63
N GLU A 185 -4.76 22.59 13.54
CA GLU A 185 -5.68 21.71 12.80
C GLU A 185 -5.42 21.70 11.29
N ASP A 186 -5.08 22.86 10.71
CA ASP A 186 -4.89 23.00 9.26
C ASP A 186 -3.63 22.26 8.78
N ARG A 187 -2.68 22.04 9.67
CA ARG A 187 -1.39 21.41 9.38
C ARG A 187 -1.20 20.04 10.02
N ASP A 188 -2.21 19.55 10.75
CA ASP A 188 -2.13 18.31 11.53
C ASP A 188 -0.86 18.29 12.43
N LEU A 189 -0.58 19.42 13.09
CA LEU A 189 0.60 19.54 13.97
C LEU A 189 0.23 19.15 15.39
N TRP A 190 0.99 18.20 15.93
CA TRP A 190 0.82 17.66 17.27
C TRP A 190 2.07 17.92 18.12
N GLU A 191 1.89 18.42 19.33
CA GLU A 191 2.96 18.62 20.30
C GLU A 191 2.87 17.57 21.42
N GLU A 192 4.01 17.00 21.79
CA GLU A 192 4.12 16.08 22.94
C GLU A 192 3.85 16.87 24.23
N ILE A 193 2.92 16.37 25.05
CA ILE A 193 2.51 17.03 26.29
C ILE A 193 2.93 16.25 27.54
N VAL A 194 3.22 14.95 27.40
CA VAL A 194 3.74 14.03 28.43
C VAL A 194 4.54 12.93 27.75
#